data_AF-A0A1W9T7J1-F1
#
_entry.id   AF-A0A1W9T7J1-F1
#
_cell.length_a   1.000
_cell.length_b   1.000
_cell.length_c   1.000
_cell.angle_alpha   90.00
_cell.angle_beta   90.00
_cell.angle_gamma   90.00
#
_symmetry.space_group_name_H-M   'P 1'
#
loop_
_entity.id
_entity.type
_entity.pdbx_description
1 polymer ?
#
loop_
_entity_poly.entity_id
_entity_poly.type
_entity_poly.pdbx_seq_one_letter_code
_entity_poly.pdbx_strand_id
1 'polypeptide(L)' 'MNAKQFEKEIFVIKDKLYRFANRILNNSAEAEDIVQEVLVIFWEKRKDISKN' A
#
# COMPACT_ATOMS: atom_id res chain seq x y z
N MET A 1 0.14 -0.71 -15.42
CA MET A 1 1.04 -1.45 -14.51
C MET A 1 0.69 -2.95 -14.47
N ASN A 2 1.69 -3.84 -14.50
CA ASN A 2 1.55 -5.28 -14.25
C ASN A 2 2.00 -5.64 -12.82
N ALA A 3 1.86 -6.90 -12.40
CA ALA A 3 2.19 -7.33 -11.03
C ALA A 3 3.66 -7.05 -10.64
N LYS A 4 4.62 -7.37 -11.52
CA LYS A 4 6.05 -7.16 -11.28
C LYS A 4 6.41 -5.68 -11.10
N GLN A 5 5.75 -4.80 -11.82
CA GLN A 5 5.97 -3.36 -11.72
C GLN A 5 5.39 -2.80 -10.42
N PHE A 6 4.20 -3.25 -10.02
CA PHE A 6 3.58 -2.87 -8.74
C PHE A 6 4.42 -3.30 -7.55
N GLU A 7 4.99 -4.50 -7.60
CA GLU A 7 5.89 -5.00 -6.56
C GLU A 7 7.12 -4.09 -6.38
N LYS A 8 7.72 -3.64 -7.49
CA LYS A 8 8.90 -2.76 -7.47
C LYS A 8 8.59 -1.33 -7.04
N GLU A 9 7.44 -0.78 -7.42
CA GLU A 9 7.13 0.63 -7.23
C GLU A 9 6.31 0.91 -5.97
N ILE A 10 5.32 0.08 -5.67
CA ILE A 10 4.34 0.32 -4.61
C ILE A 10 4.54 -0.64 -3.43
N PHE A 11 4.83 -1.91 -3.67
CA PHE A 11 4.94 -2.87 -2.56
C PHE A 11 6.16 -2.59 -1.66
N VAL A 12 7.22 -2.00 -2.22
CA VAL A 12 8.43 -1.60 -1.46
C VAL A 12 8.15 -0.59 -0.34
N ILE A 13 7.03 0.14 -0.37
CA ILE A 13 6.66 1.08 0.69
C ILE A 13 5.73 0.49 1.75
N LYS A 14 5.28 -0.77 1.61
CA LYS A 14 4.36 -1.44 2.55
C LYS A 14 4.80 -1.29 4.01
N ASP A 15 6.07 -1.57 4.30
CA ASP A 15 6.56 -1.54 5.68
C ASP A 15 6.60 -0.13 6.28
N LYS A 16 6.79 0.89 5.45
CA LYS A 16 6.69 2.31 5.87
C LYS A 16 5.23 2.69 6.14
N LEU A 17 4.31 2.24 5.28
CA LEU A 17 2.87 2.44 5.47
C LEU A 17 2.39 1.76 6.76
N TYR A 18 2.85 0.54 7.03
CA TYR A 18 2.53 -0.17 8.26
C TYR A 18 3.03 0.54 9.51
N ARG A 19 4.31 0.94 9.53
CA ARG A 19 4.85 1.69 10.68
C ARG A 19 4.10 3.00 10.92
N PHE A 20 3.66 3.67 9.85
CA PHE A 20 2.87 4.88 9.95
C PHE A 20 1.47 4.61 10.51
N ALA A 21 0.75 3.63 9.95
CA ALA A 21 -0.58 3.23 10.40
C ALA A 21 -0.56 2.75 11.86
N ASN A 22 0.39 1.89 12.21
CA ASN A 22 0.52 1.36 13.56
C ASN A 22 0.85 2.46 14.59
N ARG A 23 1.60 3.49 14.20
CA ARG A 23 1.86 4.64 15.09
C ARG A 23 0.61 5.46 15.38
N ILE A 24 -0.35 5.51 14.46
CA ILE A 24 -1.60 6.26 14.63
C ILE A 24 -2.63 5.44 15.40
N LEU A 25 -2.80 4.17 15.01
CA LEU A 25 -3.85 3.30 15.52
C LEU A 25 -3.44 2.62 16.83
N ASN A 26 -2.13 2.43 17.06
CA ASN A 26 -1.58 1.65 18.17
C ASN A 26 -2.22 0.26 18.31
N ASN A 27 -2.63 -0.31 17.17
CA ASN A 27 -3.26 -1.61 17.02
C ASN A 27 -2.70 -2.26 15.75
N SER A 28 -1.94 -3.34 15.94
CA SER A 28 -1.27 -4.03 14.84
C SER A 28 -2.25 -4.60 13.81
N ALA A 29 -3.38 -5.16 14.26
CA ALA A 29 -4.35 -5.78 13.36
C ALA A 29 -5.04 -4.74 12.47
N GLU A 30 -5.54 -3.65 13.06
CA GLU A 30 -6.13 -2.54 12.30
C GLU A 30 -5.11 -1.87 11.37
N ALA A 31 -3.86 -1.74 11.81
CA ALA A 31 -2.81 -1.20 10.97
C ALA A 31 -2.50 -2.09 9.76
N GLU A 32 -2.50 -3.41 9.93
CA GLU A 32 -2.34 -4.37 8.83
C GLU A 32 -3.51 -4.28 7.84
N ASP A 33 -4.74 -4.23 8.34
CA ASP A 33 -5.95 -4.15 7.51
C ASP A 33 -5.98 -2.86 6.68
N ILE A 34 -5.68 -1.71 7.28
CA ILE A 34 -5.61 -0.43 6.58
C ILE A 34 -4.52 -0.43 5.50
N VAL A 35 -3.34 -1.00 5.79
CA VAL A 35 -2.27 -1.11 4.79
C VAL A 35 -2.70 -2.01 3.63
N GLN A 36 -3.38 -3.12 3.91
CA GLN A 36 -3.92 -3.98 2.86
C GLN A 36 -4.93 -3.24 1.99
N GLU A 37 -5.88 -2.51 2.58
CA GLU A 37 -6.87 -1.70 1.85
C GLU A 37 -6.20 -0.66 0.95
N VAL A 38 -5.20 0.06 1.46
CA VAL A 38 -4.43 1.05 0.69
C VAL A 38 -3.70 0.40 -0.50
N LEU A 39 -3.09 -0.77 -0.30
CA LEU A 39 -2.44 -1.50 -1.39
C LEU A 39 -3.44 -1.95 -2.46
N VAL A 40 -4.64 -2.39 -2.07
CA VAL A 40 -5.72 -2.73 -3.00
C VAL A 40 -6.15 -1.50 -3.80
N ILE A 41 -6.35 -0.35 -3.15
CA ILE A 41 -6.70 0.91 -3.83
C ILE A 41 -5.61 1.31 -4.85
N PHE A 42 -4.33 1.21 -4.48
CA PHE A 42 -3.24 1.49 -5.42
C PHE A 42 -3.21 0.52 -6.58
N TRP A 43 -3.50 -0.75 -6.34
CA TRP A 43 -3.61 -1.73 -7.40
C TRP A 43 -4.78 -1.40 -8.34
N GLU A 44 -5.95 -1.06 -7.84
CA GLU A 44 -7.10 -0.67 -8.68
C GLU A 44 -6.79 0.59 -9.51
N LYS A 45 -6.18 1.61 -8.90
CA LYS A 45 -5.80 2.88 -9.55
C LYS A 45 -4.50 2.81 -10.35
N ARG A 46 -3.87 1.64 -10.47
CA ARG A 46 -2.56 1.45 -11.13
C ARG A 46 -2.48 1.93 -12.58
N LYS A 47 -3.61 2.01 -13.27
CA LYS A 47 -3.69 2.52 -14.65
C LYS A 47 -3.65 4.05 -14.71
N ASP A 48 -4.05 4.73 -13.65
CA ASP A 48 -4.06 6.19 -13.57
C ASP A 48 -2.76 6.73 -12.96
N ILE A 49 -2.17 6.01 -12.01
CA ILE A 49 -0.83 6.31 -11.46
C ILE A 49 0.24 6.23 -12.56
N SER A 50 0.10 5.28 -13.48
CA SER A 50 1.03 5.06 -14.60
C SER A 50 0.87 6.07 -15.76
N LYS A 51 -0.05 7.04 -15.68
CA LYS A 51 -0.31 8.03 -16.75
C LYS A 51 0.48 9.33 -16.59
N ASN A 52 1.23 9.50 -15.50
CA ASN A 52 2.09 10.66 -15.26
C ASN A 52 3.56 10.31 -15.42
#